data_AF-A0A2J8RCI0-F1
#
_entry.id   AF-A0A2J8RCI0-F1
#
_cell.length_a   1.000
_cell.length_b   1.000
_cell.length_c   1.000
_cell.angle_alpha   90.00
_cell.angle_beta   90.00
_cell.angle_gamma   90.00
#
_symmetry.space_group_name_H-M   'P 1'
#
loop_
_entity.id
_entity.type
_entity.pdbx_description
1 polymer ?
#
loop_
_entity_poly.entity_id
_entity_poly.type
_entity_poly.pdbx_seq_one_letter_code
_entity_poly.pdbx_strand_id
1 'polypeptide(L)'
;MDRLGSFSNDPSDKPPCRGCSSYLMEPYIKCAECGPPPFFLCLQCFTRGFEYKKHQSDHTYEIMDVANQMCTKTKEECEKHYMKHFINNPLFASTLLNLKQAEEAKTADTAIPFHSTDDPPRPTFDSLLSRDMAGYMPARADFIEEFDNYAEWDLRDIDFVEDDSDILHALKMAVVDIYHSRLKERQRRKKIIRDHGLINLRKFQ
;
A
#
# COMPACT_ATOMS: atom_id res chain seq x y z
N MET A 1 31.13 -9.46 -27.38
CA MET A 1 31.51 -9.82 -25.99
C MET A 1 31.12 -8.64 -25.12
N ASP A 2 29.82 -8.52 -24.90
CA ASP A 2 29.23 -7.41 -24.17
C ASP A 2 29.19 -7.74 -22.68
N ARG A 3 29.79 -6.86 -21.88
CA ARG A 3 29.87 -6.98 -20.43
C ARG A 3 28.48 -6.72 -19.84
N LEU A 4 27.76 -7.79 -19.54
CA LEU A 4 26.63 -7.76 -18.63
C LEU A 4 27.14 -7.33 -17.25
N GLY A 5 26.70 -6.16 -16.79
CA GLY A 5 26.98 -5.66 -15.45
C GLY A 5 26.31 -6.56 -14.42
N SER A 6 27.12 -7.25 -13.63
CA SER A 6 26.69 -7.98 -12.45
C SER A 6 26.11 -6.99 -11.42
N PHE A 7 24.79 -6.92 -11.30
CA PHE A 7 24.18 -6.31 -10.13
C PHE A 7 24.46 -7.22 -8.93
N SER A 8 25.27 -6.73 -8.00
CA SER A 8 25.54 -7.35 -6.71
C SER A 8 24.22 -7.49 -5.93
N ASN A 9 23.76 -8.73 -5.74
CA ASN A 9 22.60 -9.08 -4.93
C ASN A 9 22.93 -9.01 -3.43
N ASP A 10 23.34 -7.84 -2.94
CA ASP A 10 23.49 -7.57 -1.51
C ASP A 10 22.24 -6.83 -1.00
N PRO A 11 21.48 -7.35 -0.02
CA PRO A 11 20.31 -6.68 0.58
C PRO A 11 20.61 -5.27 1.11
N SER A 12 21.88 -4.95 1.37
CA SER A 12 22.33 -3.66 1.90
C SER A 12 22.47 -2.55 0.84
N ASP A 13 22.50 -2.89 -0.46
CA ASP A 13 22.65 -1.91 -1.56
C ASP A 13 21.31 -1.41 -2.12
N LYS A 14 20.18 -1.85 -1.54
CA LYS A 14 18.84 -1.44 -2.01
C LYS A 14 18.58 0.02 -1.61
N PRO A 15 18.28 0.93 -2.56
CA PRO A 15 17.91 2.30 -2.24
C PRO A 15 16.65 2.34 -1.38
N PRO A 16 16.49 3.33 -0.49
CA PRO A 16 15.27 3.49 0.28
C PRO A 16 14.08 3.82 -0.63
N CYS A 17 12.87 3.67 -0.09
CA CYS A 17 11.64 4.12 -0.73
C CYS A 17 11.78 5.58 -1.18
N ARG A 18 11.51 5.87 -2.46
CA ARG A 18 11.54 7.24 -2.99
C ARG A 18 10.46 8.14 -2.40
N GLY A 19 9.40 7.55 -1.84
CA GLY A 19 8.29 8.30 -1.25
C GLY A 19 8.48 8.71 0.20
N CYS A 20 8.88 7.77 1.06
CA CYS A 20 9.01 8.01 2.49
C CYS A 20 10.44 7.90 3.02
N SER A 21 11.41 7.62 2.15
CA SER A 21 12.82 7.38 2.52
C SER A 21 13.05 6.24 3.50
N SER A 22 12.02 5.43 3.81
CA SER A 22 12.15 4.27 4.67
C SER A 22 12.91 3.16 3.93
N TYR A 23 13.52 2.28 4.71
CA TYR A 23 14.02 1.02 4.16
C TYR A 23 12.88 0.22 3.53
N LEU A 24 13.17 -0.46 2.42
CA LEU A 24 12.19 -1.26 1.70
C LEU A 24 12.16 -2.66 2.32
N MET A 25 11.07 -2.93 3.02
CA MET A 25 10.72 -4.30 3.41
C MET A 25 10.03 -4.98 2.24
N GLU A 26 10.38 -6.23 1.98
CA GLU A 26 9.72 -7.03 0.95
C GLU A 26 8.29 -7.44 1.39
N PRO A 27 7.33 -7.54 0.45
CA PRO A 27 7.48 -7.17 -0.96
C PRO A 27 7.47 -5.63 -1.15
N TYR A 28 8.20 -5.13 -2.12
CA TYR A 28 8.22 -3.71 -2.48
C TYR A 28 8.00 -3.52 -3.98
N ILE A 29 7.76 -2.29 -4.42
CA ILE A 29 7.37 -1.98 -5.79
C ILE A 29 8.51 -1.30 -6.53
N LYS A 30 8.82 -1.78 -7.73
CA LYS A 30 9.72 -1.14 -8.69
C LYS A 30 8.89 -0.60 -9.84
N CYS A 31 9.01 0.69 -10.16
CA CYS A 31 8.41 1.23 -11.38
C CYS A 31 9.17 0.71 -12.61
N ALA A 32 8.45 0.18 -13.60
CA ALA A 32 9.04 -0.35 -14.83
C ALA A 32 9.44 0.75 -15.83
N GLU A 33 8.90 1.95 -15.67
CA GLU A 33 9.07 3.07 -16.60
C GLU A 33 10.08 4.12 -16.12
N CYS A 34 10.30 4.23 -14.81
CA CYS A 34 11.15 5.26 -14.22
C CYS A 34 12.61 4.80 -14.07
N GLY A 35 13.53 5.49 -14.74
CA GLY A 35 14.98 5.39 -14.51
C GLY A 35 15.80 6.11 -15.59
N PRO A 36 17.15 6.18 -15.45
CA PRO A 36 17.96 5.95 -14.24
C PRO A 36 18.05 7.21 -13.33
N PRO A 37 18.16 7.06 -11.99
CA PRO A 37 18.23 5.81 -11.22
C PRO A 37 16.85 5.13 -11.06
N PRO A 38 16.82 3.81 -10.77
CA PRO A 38 15.56 3.07 -10.59
C PRO A 38 14.71 3.68 -9.46
N PHE A 39 13.40 3.56 -9.63
CA PHE A 39 12.41 4.14 -8.74
C PHE A 39 11.69 3.04 -7.95
N PHE A 40 11.94 3.01 -6.64
CA PHE A 40 11.37 2.02 -5.74
C PHE A 40 10.42 2.67 -4.73
N LEU A 41 9.32 1.98 -4.42
CA LEU A 41 8.34 2.38 -3.44
C LEU A 41 8.06 1.24 -2.46
N CYS A 42 7.87 1.57 -1.19
CA CYS A 42 7.24 0.64 -0.25
C CYS A 42 5.76 0.47 -0.62
N LEU A 43 5.15 -0.63 -0.16
CA LEU A 43 3.71 -0.89 -0.38
C LEU A 43 2.83 0.29 0.06
N GLN A 44 3.19 0.95 1.15
CA GLN A 44 2.41 2.05 1.68
C GLN A 44 2.47 3.30 0.79
N CYS A 45 3.61 3.61 0.18
CA CYS A 45 3.70 4.71 -0.79
C CYS A 45 3.01 4.33 -2.11
N PHE A 46 3.16 3.08 -2.56
CA PHE A 46 2.48 2.60 -3.76
C PHE A 46 0.95 2.64 -3.63
N THR A 47 0.41 2.09 -2.54
CA THR A 47 -1.05 2.08 -2.28
C THR A 47 -1.65 3.46 -2.05
N ARG A 48 -0.84 4.47 -1.73
CA ARG A 48 -1.28 5.88 -1.67
C ARG A 48 -1.14 6.59 -3.01
N GLY A 49 -0.63 5.90 -4.02
CA GLY A 49 -0.35 6.41 -5.36
C GLY A 49 0.79 7.41 -5.37
N PHE A 50 1.85 7.27 -4.58
CA PHE A 50 2.92 8.28 -4.52
C PHE A 50 3.43 8.68 -5.91
N GLU A 51 3.43 9.98 -6.20
CA GLU A 51 3.91 10.55 -7.47
C GLU A 51 5.03 11.54 -7.20
N TYR A 52 6.03 11.55 -8.07
CA TYR A 52 7.17 12.45 -7.93
C TYR A 52 7.90 12.67 -9.23
N LYS A 53 8.02 13.96 -9.61
CA LYS A 53 8.68 14.40 -10.85
C LYS A 53 8.10 13.72 -12.08
N LYS A 54 8.81 12.71 -12.61
CA LYS A 54 8.42 11.94 -13.80
C LYS A 54 7.66 10.66 -13.48
N HIS A 55 7.63 10.25 -12.21
CA HIS A 55 6.90 9.06 -11.79
C HIS A 55 5.43 9.39 -11.58
N GLN A 56 4.57 8.67 -12.30
CA GLN A 56 3.13 8.67 -12.12
C GLN A 56 2.66 7.35 -11.48
N SER A 57 1.54 7.40 -10.76
CA SER A 57 1.01 6.25 -10.03
C SER A 57 0.37 5.18 -10.93
N ASP A 58 0.10 5.54 -12.19
CA ASP A 58 -0.42 4.66 -13.25
C ASP A 58 0.69 3.97 -14.06
N HIS A 59 1.96 4.29 -13.80
CA HIS A 59 3.07 3.60 -14.45
C HIS A 59 3.02 2.10 -14.14
N THR A 60 3.35 1.30 -15.15
CA THR A 60 3.55 -0.13 -15.01
C THR A 60 4.61 -0.42 -13.94
N TYR A 61 4.37 -1.47 -13.16
CA TYR A 61 5.17 -1.78 -11.98
C TYR A 61 5.49 -3.27 -11.89
N GLU A 62 6.60 -3.57 -11.23
CA GLU A 62 7.09 -4.91 -10.92
C GLU A 62 7.08 -5.08 -9.40
N ILE A 63 6.45 -6.15 -8.91
CA ILE A 63 6.46 -6.52 -7.49
C ILE A 63 7.77 -7.25 -7.21
N MET A 64 8.58 -6.69 -6.32
CA MET A 64 9.84 -7.27 -5.88
C MET A 64 9.58 -8.03 -4.57
N ASP A 65 9.54 -9.35 -4.65
CA ASP A 65 9.41 -10.25 -3.50
C ASP A 65 10.53 -11.30 -3.47
N VAL A 66 10.62 -12.05 -2.37
CA VAL A 66 11.60 -13.15 -2.21
C VAL A 66 11.40 -14.22 -3.28
N ALA A 67 10.16 -14.45 -3.74
CA ALA A 67 9.86 -15.48 -4.74
C ALA A 67 10.55 -15.17 -6.07
N ASN A 68 10.60 -13.90 -6.46
CA ASN A 68 11.34 -13.43 -7.64
C ASN A 68 12.87 -13.56 -7.50
N GLN A 69 13.41 -13.74 -6.29
CA GLN A 69 14.83 -13.99 -6.03
C GLN A 69 15.20 -15.47 -5.86
N MET A 70 14.21 -16.35 -5.61
CA MET A 70 14.40 -17.78 -5.38
C MET A 70 14.63 -18.59 -6.67
N CYS A 71 15.00 -17.94 -7.78
CA CYS A 71 15.61 -18.63 -8.92
C CYS A 71 17.13 -18.85 -8.76
N THR A 72 17.76 -18.45 -7.64
CA THR A 72 19.23 -18.48 -7.52
C THR A 72 19.84 -19.34 -6.39
N LYS A 73 19.10 -19.71 -5.32
CA LYS A 73 19.69 -20.38 -4.13
C LYS A 73 18.79 -21.44 -3.51
N THR A 74 19.41 -22.44 -2.89
CA THR A 74 18.71 -23.59 -2.29
C THR A 74 18.34 -23.35 -0.82
N LYS A 75 17.38 -24.14 -0.32
CA LYS A 75 16.88 -24.08 1.06
C LYS A 75 17.98 -24.08 2.13
N GLU A 76 19.03 -24.87 1.92
CA GLU A 76 20.14 -25.07 2.87
C GLU A 76 21.04 -23.84 3.00
N GLU A 77 21.17 -23.05 1.93
CA GLU A 77 21.97 -21.82 1.93
C GLU A 77 21.29 -20.69 2.70
N CYS A 78 19.96 -20.61 2.61
CA CYS A 78 19.15 -19.66 3.38
C CYS A 78 19.22 -19.95 4.88
N GLU A 79 19.16 -21.23 5.28
CA GLU A 79 19.23 -21.65 6.68
C GLU A 79 20.56 -21.28 7.34
N LYS A 80 21.69 -21.53 6.65
CA LYS A 80 23.03 -21.16 7.14
C LYS A 80 23.21 -19.65 7.31
N HIS A 81 22.69 -18.85 6.38
CA HIS A 81 22.79 -17.39 6.47
C HIS A 81 22.01 -16.84 7.67
N TYR A 82 20.79 -17.34 7.88
CA TYR A 82 19.91 -16.90 8.95
C TYR A 82 20.52 -17.15 10.33
N MET A 83 21.01 -18.38 10.56
CA MET A 83 21.68 -18.77 11.82
C MET A 83 22.88 -17.88 12.13
N LYS A 84 23.68 -17.55 11.12
CA LYS A 84 24.91 -16.76 11.30
C LYS A 84 24.66 -15.30 11.66
N HIS A 85 23.70 -14.65 10.99
CA HIS A 85 23.55 -13.20 11.06
C HIS A 85 22.51 -12.73 12.08
N PHE A 86 21.50 -13.54 12.37
CA PHE A 86 20.38 -13.14 13.21
C PHE A 86 20.34 -13.86 14.56
N ILE A 87 20.93 -15.05 14.68
CA ILE A 87 20.95 -15.81 15.94
C ILE A 87 22.29 -15.66 16.67
N ASN A 88 23.40 -15.80 15.96
CA ASN A 88 24.71 -15.95 16.60
C ASN A 88 25.44 -14.63 16.95
N ASN A 89 24.93 -13.45 16.57
CA ASN A 89 25.57 -12.18 16.93
C ASN A 89 24.61 -10.96 16.91
N PRO A 90 24.03 -10.57 18.06
CA PRO A 90 23.08 -9.45 18.13
C PRO A 90 23.80 -8.11 18.41
N LEU A 91 23.98 -7.26 17.40
CA LEU A 91 24.40 -5.87 17.56
C LEU A 91 23.16 -4.94 17.58
N PHE A 92 22.41 -4.92 18.68
CA PHE A 92 21.14 -4.17 18.76
C PHE A 92 21.13 -2.94 19.69
N ALA A 93 22.25 -2.53 20.30
CA ALA A 93 22.15 -1.67 21.50
C ALA A 93 22.46 -0.16 21.34
N SER A 94 22.50 0.48 20.16
CA SER A 94 23.07 1.85 20.11
C SER A 94 22.44 2.94 19.22
N THR A 95 21.29 2.76 18.54
CA THR A 95 20.84 3.82 17.60
C THR A 95 19.37 4.25 17.69
N LEU A 96 18.71 3.99 18.81
CA LEU A 96 17.41 4.61 19.11
C LEU A 96 17.59 5.77 20.07
N LEU A 97 17.50 7.00 19.53
CA LEU A 97 16.97 8.25 20.14
C LEU A 97 17.75 9.47 19.63
N ASN A 98 17.17 10.21 18.68
CA ASN A 98 17.28 11.68 18.54
C ASN A 98 16.37 12.17 17.40
N LEU A 99 15.05 12.15 17.63
CA LEU A 99 14.07 12.86 16.79
C LEU A 99 13.93 14.29 17.34
N LYS A 100 14.45 15.28 16.59
CA LYS A 100 14.15 16.69 16.84
C LYS A 100 12.73 17.00 16.37
N GLN A 101 11.96 17.63 17.26
CA GLN A 101 10.60 18.10 17.04
C GLN A 101 10.55 19.08 15.85
N ALA A 102 9.63 18.83 14.91
CA ALA A 102 9.37 19.72 13.78
C ALA A 102 8.36 20.78 14.20
N GLU A 103 8.75 22.05 14.10
CA GLU A 103 7.93 23.22 14.41
C GLU A 103 6.82 23.43 13.38
N GLU A 104 5.73 23.99 13.90
CA GLU A 104 4.39 24.10 13.31
C GLU A 104 4.34 24.96 12.03
N ALA A 105 3.94 24.33 10.92
CA ALA A 105 3.66 25.04 9.67
C ALA A 105 2.23 25.62 9.69
N LYS A 106 2.17 26.95 9.68
CA LYS A 106 0.96 27.79 9.71
C LYS A 106 0.02 27.47 8.53
N THR A 107 -1.25 27.23 8.85
CA THR A 107 -2.36 27.04 7.91
C THR A 107 -2.72 28.35 7.22
N ALA A 108 -2.72 28.36 5.87
CA ALA A 108 -3.25 29.47 5.09
C ALA A 108 -4.78 29.44 5.08
N ASP A 109 -5.36 30.63 5.30
CA ASP A 109 -6.77 30.90 5.57
C ASP A 109 -7.45 31.37 4.26
N THR A 110 -7.90 30.44 3.43
CA THR A 110 -8.87 30.69 2.34
C THR A 110 -9.37 29.36 1.78
N ALA A 111 -10.68 29.26 1.54
CA ALA A 111 -11.33 28.07 1.00
C ALA A 111 -10.89 27.82 -0.46
N ILE A 112 -10.37 26.62 -0.74
CA ILE A 112 -10.07 26.17 -2.11
C ILE A 112 -11.27 25.32 -2.58
N PRO A 113 -11.99 25.76 -3.62
CA PRO A 113 -13.04 24.96 -4.24
C PRO A 113 -12.47 23.61 -4.74
N PHE A 114 -13.15 22.49 -4.42
CA PHE A 114 -12.77 21.18 -4.94
C PHE A 114 -13.37 20.98 -6.33
N HIS A 115 -12.52 21.00 -7.33
CA HIS A 115 -12.84 20.59 -8.69
C HIS A 115 -12.49 19.09 -8.82
N SER A 116 -13.26 18.33 -9.61
CA SER A 116 -12.81 17.00 -10.04
C SER A 116 -11.55 17.20 -10.87
N THR A 117 -10.40 17.10 -10.23
CA THR A 117 -9.10 17.16 -10.89
C THR A 117 -8.74 15.75 -11.33
N ASP A 118 -8.27 15.61 -12.58
CA ASP A 118 -7.71 14.34 -13.06
C ASP A 118 -6.53 13.86 -12.20
N ASP A 119 -5.87 14.77 -11.46
CA ASP A 119 -4.85 14.50 -10.46
C ASP A 119 -5.36 14.83 -9.03
N PRO A 120 -5.88 13.85 -8.28
CA PRO A 120 -6.40 14.05 -6.94
C PRO A 120 -5.27 14.27 -5.90
N PRO A 121 -5.53 15.06 -4.83
CA PRO A 121 -4.48 15.40 -3.87
C PRO A 121 -3.92 14.15 -3.16
N ARG A 122 -2.60 14.14 -2.95
CA ARG A 122 -1.88 13.13 -2.16
C ARG A 122 -1.29 13.74 -0.88
N PRO A 123 -2.09 13.86 0.20
CA PRO A 123 -1.60 14.35 1.48
C PRO A 123 -0.43 13.50 1.99
N THR A 124 0.57 14.16 2.56
CA THR A 124 1.65 13.46 3.26
C THR A 124 1.11 12.77 4.51
N PHE A 125 1.79 11.69 4.92
CA PHE A 125 1.39 10.89 6.07
C PHE A 125 1.28 11.74 7.34
N ASP A 126 0.17 11.57 8.07
CA ASP A 126 -0.16 12.27 9.31
C ASP A 126 -0.22 13.81 9.20
N SER A 127 -0.34 14.34 7.98
CA SER A 127 -0.63 15.76 7.78
C SER A 127 -2.01 16.14 8.31
N LEU A 128 -2.19 17.41 8.70
CA LEU A 128 -3.50 17.95 9.08
C LEU A 128 -4.57 17.67 8.01
N LEU A 129 -4.19 17.80 6.74
CA LEU A 129 -5.08 17.48 5.62
C LEU A 129 -5.46 15.99 5.61
N SER A 130 -4.51 15.07 5.83
CA SER A 130 -4.83 13.64 5.92
C SER A 130 -5.80 13.32 7.06
N ARG A 131 -5.69 14.02 8.19
CA ARG A 131 -6.54 13.80 9.36
C ARG A 131 -7.96 14.35 9.15
N ASP A 132 -8.06 15.52 8.53
CA ASP A 132 -9.34 16.15 8.20
C ASP A 132 -10.16 15.36 7.17
N MET A 133 -9.49 14.52 6.37
CA MET A 133 -10.12 13.65 5.38
C MET A 133 -10.68 12.36 5.98
N ALA A 134 -10.56 12.16 7.30
CA ALA A 134 -11.13 11.03 8.03
C ALA A 134 -10.81 9.66 7.39
N GLY A 135 -9.58 9.49 6.89
CA GLY A 135 -9.13 8.26 6.25
C GLY A 135 -9.51 8.10 4.78
N TYR A 136 -10.15 9.09 4.14
CA TYR A 136 -10.33 9.10 2.69
C TYR A 136 -9.00 9.31 1.96
N MET A 137 -8.72 8.46 0.97
CA MET A 137 -7.55 8.44 0.09
C MET A 137 -7.95 8.91 -1.31
N PRO A 138 -7.65 10.17 -1.70
CA PRO A 138 -8.16 10.76 -2.95
C PRO A 138 -7.68 10.06 -4.21
N ALA A 139 -6.41 9.68 -4.26
CA ALA A 139 -5.81 8.95 -5.40
C ALA A 139 -6.48 7.61 -5.69
N ARG A 140 -7.09 6.99 -4.68
CA ARG A 140 -7.83 5.73 -4.82
C ARG A 140 -9.34 5.92 -4.88
N ALA A 141 -9.82 7.13 -4.60
CA ALA A 141 -11.22 7.41 -4.30
C ALA A 141 -11.81 6.43 -3.26
N ASP A 142 -11.04 6.13 -2.21
CA ASP A 142 -11.31 5.03 -1.28
C ASP A 142 -11.03 5.39 0.19
N PHE A 143 -11.55 4.62 1.15
CA PHE A 143 -11.29 4.83 2.58
C PHE A 143 -10.27 3.82 3.11
N ILE A 144 -9.53 4.21 4.16
CA ILE A 144 -8.62 3.29 4.88
C ILE A 144 -9.43 2.22 5.61
N GLU A 145 -10.52 2.63 6.26
CA GLU A 145 -11.48 1.75 6.91
C GLU A 145 -12.82 1.93 6.22
N GLU A 146 -13.32 0.86 5.61
CA GLU A 146 -14.56 0.93 4.84
C GLU A 146 -15.80 0.70 5.72
N PHE A 147 -16.97 1.12 5.21
CA PHE A 147 -18.21 0.64 5.77
C PHE A 147 -18.23 -0.89 5.69
N ASP A 148 -18.40 -1.52 6.85
CA ASP A 148 -18.43 -2.96 6.98
C ASP A 148 -17.12 -3.64 6.52
N ASN A 149 -16.02 -3.20 7.11
CA ASN A 149 -14.63 -3.58 6.78
C ASN A 149 -14.31 -5.07 6.97
N TYR A 150 -15.17 -5.82 7.66
CA TYR A 150 -14.95 -7.24 7.95
C TYR A 150 -15.80 -8.17 7.08
N ALA A 151 -16.54 -7.66 6.09
CA ALA A 151 -17.44 -8.48 5.27
C ALA A 151 -16.73 -9.63 4.54
N GLU A 152 -15.46 -9.44 4.21
CA GLU A 152 -14.61 -10.42 3.54
C GLU A 152 -14.22 -11.59 4.45
N TRP A 153 -14.33 -11.44 5.78
CA TRP A 153 -14.07 -12.54 6.74
C TRP A 153 -15.05 -13.69 6.59
N ASP A 154 -16.30 -13.39 6.21
CA ASP A 154 -17.33 -14.42 6.02
C ASP A 154 -17.04 -15.33 4.81
N LEU A 155 -16.22 -14.85 3.87
CA LEU A 155 -15.79 -15.61 2.70
C LEU A 155 -14.47 -16.35 2.91
N ARG A 156 -13.74 -16.07 3.99
CA ARG A 156 -12.37 -16.54 4.20
C ARG A 156 -12.24 -18.05 4.08
N ASP A 157 -13.18 -18.76 4.70
CA ASP A 157 -13.16 -20.22 4.82
C ASP A 157 -14.14 -20.90 3.84
N ILE A 158 -14.61 -20.16 2.81
CA ILE A 158 -15.46 -20.73 1.75
C ILE A 158 -14.57 -21.21 0.61
N ASP A 159 -14.63 -22.52 0.38
CA ASP A 159 -14.05 -23.18 -0.78
C ASP A 159 -15.16 -23.76 -1.66
N PHE A 160 -14.89 -24.00 -2.95
CA PHE A 160 -15.81 -24.68 -3.84
C PHE A 160 -15.16 -25.99 -4.30
N VAL A 161 -15.83 -27.11 -4.02
CA VAL A 161 -15.36 -28.45 -4.38
C VAL A 161 -16.39 -29.08 -5.32
N GLU A 162 -15.93 -29.79 -6.36
CA GLU A 162 -16.83 -30.38 -7.37
C GLU A 162 -17.78 -31.44 -6.78
N ASP A 163 -17.37 -32.11 -5.69
CA ASP A 163 -18.16 -33.12 -4.99
C ASP A 163 -19.13 -32.54 -3.92
N ASP A 164 -19.28 -31.21 -3.86
CA ASP A 164 -20.22 -30.57 -2.93
C ASP A 164 -21.67 -31.02 -3.22
N SER A 165 -22.41 -31.37 -2.17
CA SER A 165 -23.86 -31.58 -2.30
C SER A 165 -24.54 -30.32 -2.84
N ASP A 166 -25.57 -30.46 -3.70
CA ASP A 166 -26.35 -29.34 -4.23
C ASP A 166 -26.82 -28.35 -3.14
N ILE A 167 -27.16 -28.87 -1.95
CA ILE A 167 -27.59 -28.05 -0.81
C ILE A 167 -26.42 -27.23 -0.26
N LEU A 168 -25.24 -27.84 -0.15
CA LEU A 168 -24.04 -27.15 0.32
C LEU A 168 -23.59 -26.10 -0.70
N HIS A 169 -23.62 -26.42 -1.99
CA HIS A 169 -23.34 -25.48 -3.06
C HIS A 169 -24.30 -24.29 -3.03
N ALA A 170 -25.61 -24.53 -2.88
CA ALA A 170 -26.62 -23.48 -2.75
C ALA A 170 -26.39 -22.61 -1.51
N LEU A 171 -25.98 -23.20 -0.38
CA LEU A 171 -25.64 -22.45 0.83
C LEU A 171 -24.41 -21.55 0.60
N LYS A 172 -23.34 -22.08 0.00
CA LYS A 172 -22.14 -21.32 -0.35
C LYS A 172 -22.48 -20.14 -1.27
N MET A 173 -23.35 -20.36 -2.26
CA MET A 173 -23.85 -19.30 -3.15
C MET A 173 -24.67 -18.25 -2.43
N ALA A 174 -25.54 -18.64 -1.50
CA ALA A 174 -26.29 -17.69 -0.69
C ALA A 174 -25.37 -16.77 0.15
N VAL A 175 -24.26 -17.30 0.69
CA VAL A 175 -23.28 -16.48 1.43
C VAL A 175 -22.59 -15.47 0.51
N VAL A 176 -22.21 -15.89 -0.70
CA VAL A 176 -21.64 -14.99 -1.72
C VAL A 176 -22.64 -13.89 -2.13
N ASP A 177 -23.92 -14.22 -2.25
CA ASP A 177 -24.97 -13.23 -2.55
C ASP A 177 -25.16 -12.21 -1.43
N ILE A 178 -25.08 -12.66 -0.16
CA ILE A 178 -25.09 -11.77 1.01
C ILE A 178 -23.88 -10.82 0.96
N TYR A 179 -22.69 -11.35 0.67
CA TYR A 179 -21.48 -10.53 0.50
C TYR A 179 -21.64 -9.49 -0.61
N HIS A 180 -22.17 -9.87 -1.78
CA HIS A 180 -22.44 -8.93 -2.87
C HIS A 180 -23.43 -7.82 -2.48
N SER A 181 -24.44 -8.14 -1.66
CA SER A 181 -25.37 -7.15 -1.13
C SER A 181 -24.65 -6.11 -0.25
N ARG A 182 -23.75 -6.58 0.63
CA ARG A 182 -22.92 -5.72 1.50
C ARG A 182 -21.99 -4.81 0.67
N LEU A 183 -21.37 -5.36 -0.38
CA LEU A 183 -20.51 -4.59 -1.28
C LEU A 183 -21.29 -3.49 -2.04
N LYS A 184 -22.53 -3.79 -2.47
CA LYS A 184 -23.42 -2.79 -3.08
C LYS A 184 -23.77 -1.66 -2.11
N GLU A 185 -24.06 -1.98 -0.86
CA GLU A 185 -24.34 -0.96 0.17
C GLU A 185 -23.11 -0.08 0.45
N ARG A 186 -21.92 -0.70 0.54
CA ARG A 186 -20.65 0.03 0.67
C ARG A 186 -20.44 1.00 -0.49
N GLN A 187 -20.66 0.56 -1.73
CA GLN A 187 -20.55 1.42 -2.92
C GLN A 187 -21.61 2.53 -2.93
N ARG A 188 -22.85 2.23 -2.50
CA ARG A 188 -23.92 3.23 -2.37
C ARG A 188 -23.52 4.34 -1.40
N ARG A 189 -22.94 4.00 -0.25
CA ARG A 189 -22.47 4.97 0.74
C ARG A 189 -21.34 5.84 0.22
N LYS A 190 -20.34 5.25 -0.45
CA LYS A 190 -19.28 6.03 -1.12
C LYS A 190 -19.84 7.03 -2.11
N LYS A 191 -20.83 6.60 -2.92
CA LYS A 191 -21.52 7.47 -3.87
C LYS A 191 -22.20 8.64 -3.16
N ILE A 192 -22.97 8.39 -2.10
CA ILE A 192 -23.63 9.45 -1.30
C ILE A 192 -22.59 10.42 -0.74
N ILE A 193 -21.52 9.91 -0.12
CA ILE A 193 -20.45 10.74 0.46
C ILE A 193 -19.82 11.65 -0.60
N ARG A 194 -19.54 11.11 -1.79
CA ARG A 194 -18.98 11.85 -2.91
C ARG A 194 -19.95 12.88 -3.46
N ASP A 195 -21.18 12.48 -3.76
CA ASP A 195 -22.20 13.31 -4.40
C ASP A 195 -22.60 14.49 -3.50
N HIS A 196 -22.55 14.32 -2.17
CA HIS A 196 -22.83 15.38 -1.19
C HIS A 196 -21.57 16.08 -0.64
N GLY A 197 -20.37 15.67 -1.07
CA GLY A 197 -19.11 16.28 -0.64
C GLY A 197 -18.82 16.17 0.87
N LEU A 198 -19.24 15.07 1.51
CA LEU A 198 -19.13 14.84 2.96
C LEU A 198 -17.71 14.49 3.46
N ILE A 199 -16.73 14.52 2.57
CA ILE A 199 -15.31 14.21 2.86
C ILE A 199 -14.62 15.40 3.55
N ASN A 200 -15.07 16.63 3.30
CA ASN A 200 -14.46 17.82 3.87
C ASN A 200 -15.35 18.40 4.98
N LEU A 201 -15.01 18.09 6.23
CA LEU A 201 -15.75 18.50 7.42
C LEU A 201 -15.78 20.02 7.62
N ARG A 202 -14.83 20.77 7.03
CA ARG A 202 -14.78 22.24 7.12
C ARG A 202 -15.91 22.94 6.35
N LYS A 203 -16.75 22.20 5.61
CA LYS A 203 -17.92 22.76 4.90
C LYS A 203 -19.14 22.98 5.79
N PHE A 204 -19.20 22.39 6.98
CA PHE A 204 -20.43 22.31 7.78
C PHE A 204 -20.34 22.95 9.18
N GLN A 205 -19.25 23.68 9.46
CA GLN A 205 -19.08 24.57 10.61
C GLN A 205 -18.96 26.01 10.12
#